data_AF-A0A7Y6I3F1-F1
#
_entry.id   AF-A0A7Y6I3F1-F1
#
_cell.length_a   1.000
_cell.length_b   1.000
_cell.length_c   1.000
_cell.angle_alpha   90.00
_cell.angle_beta   90.00
_cell.angle_gamma   90.00
#
_symmetry.space_group_name_H-M   'P 1'
#
loop_
_entity.id
_entity.type
_entity.pdbx_description
1 polymer ?
#
loop_
_entity_poly.entity_id
_entity_poly.type
_entity_poly.pdbx_seq_one_letter_code
_entity_poly.pdbx_strand_id
1 'polypeptide(L)'
;MTDGESGRTFRLAYVPGVTPAKWVNVWTERMPDVPLTLVAVPAADVVGLLRDGGADAGFVRLPVDRDGLSVIPLYVETTVVVVPKDHAVAAADEVTVDDLADDEVFHPLDDTIEWTDRPGTPAFTRPATTADAVQLVASGAGLLLVPQSLARLHHRKDLTYRPMTDAPQSQVALAWPTDATTDLVEDFIGIVRGRTVNSSRGRTPPPASAAEKTGQRKPPKPAQNGSGRRAATSGRGVPSNRRRKGNRPR
;
A
#
# COMPACT_ATOMS: atom_id res chain seq x y z
N MET A 1 -16.82 18.75 34.24
CA MET A 1 -17.60 17.82 33.41
C MET A 1 -16.69 17.47 32.24
N THR A 2 -15.84 16.47 32.45
CA THR A 2 -14.85 15.95 31.49
C THR A 2 -15.14 14.46 31.40
N ASP A 3 -16.19 14.13 30.66
CA ASP A 3 -16.66 12.76 30.47
C ASP A 3 -16.28 12.32 29.05
N GLY A 4 -15.55 11.20 28.92
CA GLY A 4 -15.94 10.21 27.90
C GLY A 4 -14.95 9.67 26.87
N GLU A 5 -13.68 10.09 26.77
CA GLU A 5 -12.79 9.57 25.69
C GLU A 5 -11.73 8.55 26.13
N SER A 6 -11.80 8.02 27.35
CA SER A 6 -11.02 6.84 27.72
C SER A 6 -11.82 5.58 27.42
N GLY A 7 -11.51 4.90 26.29
CA GLY A 7 -12.00 3.54 26.02
C GLY A 7 -12.41 3.20 24.59
N ARG A 8 -12.21 4.07 23.59
CA ARG A 8 -12.54 3.73 22.20
C ARG A 8 -11.44 2.87 21.57
N THR A 9 -11.82 1.72 21.04
CA THR A 9 -10.95 0.83 20.24
C THR A 9 -11.10 1.17 18.76
N PHE A 10 -9.98 1.22 18.02
CA PHE A 10 -9.99 1.35 16.56
C PHE A 10 -10.09 -0.03 15.91
N ARG A 11 -11.17 -0.31 15.18
CA ARG A 11 -11.39 -1.61 14.52
C ARG A 11 -10.95 -1.53 13.07
N LEU A 12 -9.97 -2.34 12.70
CA LEU A 12 -9.41 -2.40 11.37
C LEU A 12 -9.74 -3.75 10.72
N ALA A 13 -10.62 -3.72 9.73
CA ALA A 13 -10.92 -4.89 8.92
C ALA A 13 -9.79 -5.22 7.94
N TYR A 14 -9.58 -6.50 7.63
CA TYR A 14 -8.65 -6.90 6.59
C TYR A 14 -9.10 -8.18 5.89
N VAL A 15 -8.92 -8.19 4.57
CA VAL A 15 -9.24 -9.33 3.70
C VAL A 15 -8.05 -10.29 3.56
N PRO A 16 -8.28 -11.56 3.14
CA PRO A 16 -7.21 -12.52 2.93
C PRO A 16 -6.06 -12.00 2.03
N GLY A 17 -4.84 -12.37 2.40
CA GLY A 17 -3.61 -12.00 1.72
C GLY A 17 -3.07 -10.61 2.10
N VAL A 18 -3.84 -9.77 2.81
CA VAL A 18 -3.31 -8.50 3.31
C VAL A 18 -2.61 -8.72 4.66
N THR A 19 -1.39 -8.20 4.79
CA THR A 19 -0.61 -8.25 6.04
C THR A 19 -0.63 -6.87 6.73
N PRO A 20 -1.52 -6.62 7.70
CA PRO A 20 -1.69 -5.30 8.31
C PRO A 20 -0.58 -4.91 9.30
N ALA A 21 0.27 -5.87 9.68
CA ALA A 21 1.23 -5.76 10.80
C ALA A 21 2.09 -4.48 10.76
N LYS A 22 2.55 -4.06 9.58
CA LYS A 22 3.35 -2.83 9.43
C LYS A 22 2.61 -1.60 9.97
N TRP A 23 1.34 -1.42 9.60
CA TRP A 23 0.57 -0.24 10.02
C TRP A 23 0.06 -0.37 11.44
N VAL A 24 -0.26 -1.60 11.87
CA VAL A 24 -0.65 -1.88 13.26
C VAL A 24 0.48 -1.55 14.22
N ASN A 25 1.72 -1.95 13.91
CA ASN A 25 2.88 -1.63 14.76
C ASN A 25 3.07 -0.11 14.90
N VAL A 26 2.98 0.62 13.78
CA VAL A 26 3.09 2.09 13.80
C VAL A 26 1.92 2.73 14.55
N TRP A 27 0.70 2.18 14.47
CA TRP A 27 -0.44 2.64 15.25
C TRP A 27 -0.18 2.45 16.74
N THR A 28 0.17 1.24 17.18
CA THR A 28 0.45 0.92 18.59
C THR A 28 1.55 1.81 19.18
N GLU A 29 2.57 2.14 18.41
CA GLU A 29 3.64 3.06 18.83
C GLU A 29 3.16 4.51 18.97
N ARG A 30 2.26 4.98 18.10
CA ARG A 30 1.82 6.38 18.06
C ARG A 30 0.59 6.68 18.92
N MET A 31 -0.26 5.67 19.12
CA MET A 31 -1.54 5.75 19.81
C MET A 31 -1.61 4.69 20.92
N PRO A 32 -0.71 4.72 21.91
CA PRO A 32 -0.65 3.69 22.96
C PRO A 32 -1.93 3.61 23.79
N ASP A 33 -2.67 4.71 23.89
CA ASP A 33 -3.93 4.81 24.66
C ASP A 33 -5.17 4.39 23.84
N VAL A 34 -5.02 4.13 22.53
CA VAL A 34 -6.13 3.74 21.64
C VAL A 34 -5.83 2.35 21.06
N PRO A 35 -6.35 1.27 21.67
CA PRO A 35 -6.10 -0.08 21.19
C PRO A 35 -6.65 -0.28 19.77
N LEU A 36 -5.95 -1.06 18.95
CA LEU A 36 -6.38 -1.45 17.62
C LEU A 36 -6.77 -2.93 17.60
N THR A 37 -7.99 -3.22 17.16
CA THR A 37 -8.48 -4.60 16.96
C THR A 37 -8.54 -4.93 15.49
N LEU A 38 -7.95 -6.05 15.10
CA LEU A 38 -8.01 -6.57 13.74
C LEU A 38 -9.27 -7.43 13.56
N VAL A 39 -9.99 -7.20 12.47
CA VAL A 39 -11.20 -7.97 12.10
C VAL A 39 -10.93 -8.66 10.75
N ALA A 40 -10.64 -9.96 10.81
CA ALA A 40 -10.50 -10.77 9.59
C ALA A 40 -11.89 -10.97 8.97
N VAL A 41 -12.02 -10.71 7.67
CA VAL A 41 -13.31 -10.77 6.98
C VAL A 41 -13.12 -11.25 5.53
N PRO A 42 -14.01 -12.09 4.97
CA PRO A 42 -13.96 -12.43 3.55
C PRO A 42 -13.99 -11.19 2.66
N ALA A 43 -13.37 -11.28 1.48
CA ALA A 43 -13.30 -10.14 0.55
C ALA A 43 -14.69 -9.65 0.11
N ALA A 44 -15.66 -10.56 -0.02
CA ALA A 44 -17.04 -10.22 -0.37
C ALA A 44 -17.78 -9.44 0.73
N ASP A 45 -17.40 -9.63 2.00
CA ASP A 45 -18.16 -9.13 3.15
C ASP A 45 -17.61 -7.82 3.72
N VAL A 46 -16.36 -7.45 3.38
CA VAL A 46 -15.68 -6.29 3.97
C VAL A 46 -16.39 -4.96 3.72
N VAL A 47 -17.01 -4.79 2.55
CA VAL A 47 -17.74 -3.57 2.19
C VAL A 47 -19.00 -3.43 3.05
N GLY A 48 -19.76 -4.51 3.21
CA GLY A 48 -20.93 -4.56 4.10
C GLY A 48 -20.55 -4.26 5.54
N LEU A 49 -19.49 -4.92 6.04
CA LEU A 49 -18.97 -4.71 7.39
C LEU A 49 -18.62 -3.23 7.67
N LEU A 50 -17.99 -2.55 6.71
CA LEU A 50 -17.67 -1.13 6.85
C LEU A 50 -18.91 -0.26 6.89
N ARG A 51 -19.87 -0.49 5.98
CA ARG A 51 -21.13 0.25 5.91
C ARG A 51 -21.98 0.09 7.18
N ASP A 52 -21.98 -1.10 7.75
CA ASP A 52 -22.72 -1.42 8.98
C ASP A 52 -22.00 -0.91 10.25
N GLY A 53 -20.85 -0.23 10.11
CA GLY A 53 -20.06 0.26 11.23
C GLY A 53 -19.41 -0.85 12.06
N GLY A 54 -19.24 -2.05 11.48
CA GLY A 54 -18.55 -3.19 12.08
C GLY A 54 -17.04 -2.99 12.21
N ALA A 55 -16.47 -2.11 11.38
CA ALA A 55 -15.09 -1.64 11.48
C ALA A 55 -14.99 -0.13 11.16
N ASP A 56 -13.98 0.55 11.70
CA ASP A 56 -13.74 1.98 11.47
C ASP A 56 -13.02 2.22 10.12
N ALA A 57 -12.17 1.28 9.70
CA ALA A 57 -11.54 1.25 8.38
C ALA A 57 -11.23 -0.20 7.97
N GLY A 58 -10.95 -0.45 6.70
CA GLY A 58 -10.68 -1.80 6.20
C GLY A 58 -9.70 -1.83 5.03
N PHE A 59 -8.82 -2.83 5.02
CA PHE A 59 -8.05 -3.16 3.82
C PHE A 59 -8.90 -4.02 2.89
N VAL A 60 -9.13 -3.52 1.68
CA VAL A 60 -9.98 -4.15 0.66
C VAL A 60 -9.19 -4.46 -0.59
N ARG A 61 -9.69 -5.40 -1.40
CA ARG A 61 -9.19 -5.67 -2.76
C ARG A 61 -10.11 -5.00 -3.76
N LEU A 62 -9.55 -4.21 -4.67
CA LEU A 62 -10.30 -3.54 -5.72
C LEU A 62 -10.54 -4.50 -6.90
N PRO A 63 -11.68 -4.33 -7.63
CA PRO A 63 -12.70 -3.30 -7.44
C PRO A 63 -13.61 -3.57 -6.22
N VAL A 64 -14.12 -2.48 -5.63
CA VAL A 64 -15.22 -2.53 -4.65
C VAL A 64 -16.26 -1.48 -5.02
N ASP A 65 -17.51 -1.73 -4.64
CA ASP A 65 -18.54 -0.69 -4.65
C ASP A 65 -18.15 0.43 -3.67
N ARG A 66 -18.04 1.65 -4.20
CA ARG A 66 -17.56 2.83 -3.47
C ARG A 66 -18.70 3.66 -2.88
N ASP A 67 -19.96 3.28 -3.07
CA ASP A 67 -21.07 4.06 -2.54
C ASP A 67 -20.96 4.17 -1.01
N GLY A 68 -21.01 5.42 -0.51
CA GLY A 68 -20.79 5.76 0.90
C GLY A 68 -19.38 5.47 1.45
N LEU A 69 -18.40 5.08 0.62
CA LEU A 69 -17.05 4.75 1.05
C LEU A 69 -16.00 5.67 0.42
N SER A 70 -15.10 6.15 1.27
CA SER A 70 -13.85 6.76 0.85
C SER A 70 -12.80 5.67 0.66
N VAL A 71 -12.01 5.75 -0.41
CA VAL A 71 -11.04 4.71 -0.80
C VAL A 71 -9.70 5.33 -1.20
N ILE A 72 -8.60 4.84 -0.62
CA ILE A 72 -7.23 5.19 -0.99
C ILE A 72 -6.49 3.93 -1.45
N PRO A 73 -6.08 3.84 -2.73
CA PRO A 73 -5.25 2.74 -3.19
C PRO A 73 -3.87 2.75 -2.52
N LEU A 74 -3.35 1.57 -2.17
CA LEU A 74 -2.10 1.42 -1.42
C LEU A 74 -0.99 0.82 -2.27
N TYR A 75 -1.22 -0.36 -2.82
CA TYR A 75 -0.24 -1.08 -3.63
C TYR A 75 -0.94 -2.02 -4.59
N VAL A 76 -0.23 -2.37 -5.66
CA VAL A 76 -0.64 -3.37 -6.64
C VAL A 76 0.06 -4.70 -6.35
N GLU A 77 -0.59 -5.79 -6.70
CA GLU A 77 -0.11 -7.15 -6.54
C GLU A 77 -0.12 -7.84 -7.89
N THR A 78 1.02 -8.46 -8.22
CA THR A 78 1.15 -9.31 -9.38
C THR A 78 0.22 -10.51 -9.25
N THR A 79 -0.49 -10.81 -10.32
CA THR A 79 -1.23 -12.07 -10.47
C THR A 79 -0.25 -13.18 -10.80
N VAL A 80 -0.40 -14.33 -10.14
CA VAL A 80 0.44 -15.49 -10.34
C VAL A 80 -0.44 -16.70 -10.64
N VAL A 81 0.06 -17.63 -11.44
CA VAL A 81 -0.53 -18.97 -11.60
C VAL A 81 0.09 -19.91 -10.57
N VAL A 82 -0.76 -20.60 -9.82
CA VAL A 82 -0.41 -21.64 -8.85
C VAL A 82 -0.53 -22.99 -9.55
N VAL A 83 0.54 -23.78 -9.48
CA VAL A 83 0.68 -25.03 -10.21
C VAL A 83 1.38 -26.10 -9.35
N PRO A 84 1.15 -27.40 -9.59
CA PRO A 84 2.01 -28.47 -9.09
C PRO A 84 3.47 -28.25 -9.50
N LYS A 85 4.43 -28.63 -8.64
CA LYS A 85 5.87 -28.45 -8.93
C LYS A 85 6.37 -29.22 -10.16
N ASP A 86 5.67 -30.27 -10.56
CA ASP A 86 5.94 -31.09 -11.74
C ASP A 86 5.17 -30.64 -12.99
N HIS A 87 4.36 -29.59 -12.89
CA HIS A 87 3.68 -29.01 -14.05
C HIS A 87 4.66 -28.36 -15.03
N ALA A 88 4.39 -28.43 -16.34
CA ALA A 88 5.26 -27.87 -17.38
C ALA A 88 5.55 -26.37 -17.17
N VAL A 89 4.51 -25.62 -16.81
CA VAL A 89 4.58 -24.18 -16.48
C VAL A 89 5.56 -23.88 -15.33
N ALA A 90 5.80 -24.82 -14.42
CA ALA A 90 6.74 -24.63 -13.32
C ALA A 90 8.20 -24.45 -13.80
N ALA A 91 8.53 -24.86 -15.02
CA ALA A 91 9.86 -24.72 -15.60
C ALA A 91 10.16 -23.28 -16.11
N ALA A 92 9.14 -22.47 -16.36
CA ALA A 92 9.30 -21.08 -16.80
C ALA A 92 9.50 -20.13 -15.60
N ASP A 93 10.17 -19.00 -15.82
CA ASP A 93 10.30 -17.95 -14.79
C ASP A 93 9.05 -17.07 -14.69
N GLU A 94 8.41 -16.80 -15.82
CA GLU A 94 7.16 -16.03 -15.98
C GLU A 94 6.28 -16.71 -17.03
N VAL A 95 4.98 -16.40 -17.04
CA VAL A 95 3.95 -17.11 -17.83
C VAL A 95 3.01 -16.09 -18.46
N THR A 96 2.45 -16.42 -19.62
CA THR A 96 1.41 -15.64 -20.32
C THR A 96 0.05 -16.33 -20.23
N VAL A 97 -1.02 -15.61 -20.50
CA VAL A 97 -2.37 -16.21 -20.59
C VAL A 97 -2.42 -17.29 -21.68
N ASP A 98 -1.72 -17.07 -22.80
CA ASP A 98 -1.67 -18.02 -23.93
C ASP A 98 -0.96 -19.33 -23.57
N ASP A 99 0.04 -19.29 -22.66
CA ASP A 99 0.71 -20.50 -22.18
C ASP A 99 -0.21 -21.45 -21.41
N LEU A 100 -1.37 -20.96 -20.94
CA LEU A 100 -2.36 -21.71 -20.18
C LEU A 100 -3.56 -22.14 -21.03
N ALA A 101 -3.55 -21.90 -22.35
CA ALA A 101 -4.74 -22.04 -23.21
C ALA A 101 -5.39 -23.44 -23.16
N ASP A 102 -4.59 -24.48 -22.99
CA ASP A 102 -5.03 -25.89 -22.94
C ASP A 102 -5.22 -26.42 -21.51
N ASP A 103 -4.91 -25.63 -20.48
CA ASP A 103 -5.02 -26.04 -19.08
C ASP A 103 -6.42 -25.79 -18.53
N GLU A 104 -6.89 -26.65 -17.62
CA GLU A 104 -8.08 -26.37 -16.82
C GLU A 104 -7.77 -25.37 -15.71
N VAL A 105 -8.53 -24.28 -15.63
CA VAL A 105 -8.32 -23.20 -14.65
C VAL A 105 -9.54 -23.08 -13.73
N PHE A 106 -9.29 -23.12 -12.42
CA PHE A 106 -10.30 -22.88 -11.39
C PHE A 106 -10.58 -21.39 -11.22
N HIS A 107 -11.86 -21.04 -11.10
CA HIS A 107 -12.32 -19.68 -10.80
C HIS A 107 -13.19 -19.68 -9.55
N PRO A 108 -12.61 -19.64 -8.33
CA PRO A 108 -13.38 -19.78 -7.11
C PRO A 108 -14.47 -18.69 -6.95
N LEU A 109 -15.46 -18.93 -6.09
CA LEU A 109 -16.54 -17.95 -5.85
C LEU A 109 -16.03 -16.66 -5.21
N ASP A 110 -14.93 -16.74 -4.46
CA ASP A 110 -14.26 -15.61 -3.80
C ASP A 110 -13.12 -14.99 -4.63
N ASP A 111 -13.07 -15.25 -5.94
CA ASP A 111 -12.08 -14.63 -6.84
C ASP A 111 -12.16 -13.10 -6.76
N THR A 112 -10.99 -12.48 -6.64
CA THR A 112 -10.83 -11.03 -6.46
C THR A 112 -10.20 -10.35 -7.67
N ILE A 113 -9.84 -11.11 -8.71
CA ILE A 113 -9.30 -10.56 -9.94
C ILE A 113 -10.46 -10.20 -10.88
N GLU A 114 -10.44 -8.97 -11.38
CA GLU A 114 -11.39 -8.52 -12.40
C GLU A 114 -10.91 -8.97 -13.79
N TRP A 115 -11.47 -10.08 -14.27
CA TRP A 115 -11.14 -10.65 -15.57
C TRP A 115 -11.93 -9.99 -16.70
N THR A 116 -11.22 -9.56 -17.75
CA THR A 116 -11.85 -9.26 -19.05
C THR A 116 -12.10 -10.56 -19.80
N ASP A 117 -11.04 -11.35 -19.98
CA ASP A 117 -11.07 -12.70 -20.53
C ASP A 117 -10.37 -13.64 -19.54
N ARG A 118 -10.99 -14.78 -19.25
CA ARG A 118 -10.44 -15.76 -18.33
C ARG A 118 -9.43 -16.66 -19.06
N PRO A 119 -8.26 -16.94 -18.46
CA PRO A 119 -7.24 -17.78 -19.06
C PRO A 119 -7.64 -19.25 -19.06
N GLY A 120 -7.09 -19.99 -20.02
CA GLY A 120 -7.28 -21.43 -20.16
C GLY A 120 -8.72 -21.85 -20.36
N THR A 121 -8.99 -23.12 -20.08
CA THR A 121 -10.32 -23.70 -20.14
C THR A 121 -10.97 -23.68 -18.75
N PRO A 122 -12.25 -23.31 -18.62
CA PRO A 122 -12.90 -23.35 -17.31
C PRO A 122 -12.95 -24.78 -16.77
N ALA A 123 -12.42 -25.00 -15.56
CA ALA A 123 -12.50 -26.29 -14.90
C ALA A 123 -13.97 -26.70 -14.65
N PHE A 124 -14.24 -28.01 -14.59
CA PHE A 124 -15.61 -28.55 -14.44
C PHE A 124 -16.32 -28.07 -13.16
N THR A 125 -15.56 -27.74 -12.11
CA THR A 125 -16.08 -27.29 -10.81
C THR A 125 -15.65 -25.88 -10.49
N ARG A 126 -16.50 -25.17 -9.74
CA ARG A 126 -16.23 -23.84 -9.22
C ARG A 126 -16.10 -23.90 -7.70
N PRO A 127 -14.88 -23.92 -7.13
CA PRO A 127 -14.67 -24.02 -5.68
C PRO A 127 -15.30 -22.84 -4.93
N ALA A 128 -15.78 -23.07 -3.72
CA ALA A 128 -16.38 -22.01 -2.91
C ALA A 128 -15.32 -20.97 -2.48
N THR A 129 -14.11 -21.43 -2.18
CA THR A 129 -13.03 -20.56 -1.71
C THR A 129 -11.74 -20.78 -2.49
N THR A 130 -10.87 -19.79 -2.46
CA THR A 130 -9.50 -19.86 -2.98
C THR A 130 -8.72 -20.99 -2.28
N ALA A 131 -8.97 -21.21 -0.99
CA ALA A 131 -8.35 -22.31 -0.23
C ALA A 131 -8.77 -23.69 -0.77
N ASP A 132 -10.04 -23.87 -1.11
CA ASP A 132 -10.54 -25.11 -1.71
C ASP A 132 -9.96 -25.33 -3.11
N ALA A 133 -9.87 -24.26 -3.92
CA ALA A 133 -9.23 -24.32 -5.23
C ALA A 133 -7.75 -24.76 -5.13
N VAL A 134 -7.00 -24.24 -4.14
CA VAL A 134 -5.61 -24.66 -3.90
C VAL A 134 -5.51 -26.16 -3.56
N GLN A 135 -6.50 -26.75 -2.88
CA GLN A 135 -6.51 -28.20 -2.64
C GLN A 135 -6.69 -28.99 -3.94
N LEU A 136 -7.56 -28.52 -4.84
CA LEU A 136 -7.77 -29.16 -6.14
C LEU A 136 -6.54 -29.04 -7.05
N VAL A 137 -5.89 -27.88 -7.07
CA VAL A 137 -4.61 -27.70 -7.79
C VAL A 137 -3.57 -28.70 -7.29
N ALA A 138 -3.47 -28.91 -5.99
CA ALA A 138 -2.54 -29.89 -5.42
C ALA A 138 -2.86 -31.34 -5.76
N SER A 139 -4.09 -31.66 -6.16
CA SER A 139 -4.43 -32.98 -6.70
C SER A 139 -4.08 -33.14 -8.19
N GLY A 140 -3.59 -32.08 -8.84
CA GLY A 140 -3.29 -32.06 -10.27
C GLY A 140 -4.54 -31.89 -11.15
N ALA A 141 -5.67 -31.49 -10.58
CA ALA A 141 -6.95 -31.38 -11.28
C ALA A 141 -7.10 -30.09 -12.11
N GLY A 142 -6.13 -29.19 -12.08
CA GLY A 142 -6.17 -27.91 -12.78
C GLY A 142 -5.25 -26.88 -12.13
N LEU A 143 -5.30 -25.66 -12.65
CA LEU A 143 -4.48 -24.51 -12.23
C LEU A 143 -5.35 -23.44 -11.57
N LEU A 144 -4.71 -22.49 -10.89
CA LEU A 144 -5.41 -21.39 -10.24
C LEU A 144 -4.62 -20.09 -10.38
N LEU A 145 -5.27 -19.03 -10.82
CA LEU A 145 -4.67 -17.70 -10.82
C LEU A 145 -5.15 -16.89 -9.62
N VAL A 146 -4.22 -16.29 -8.90
CA VAL A 146 -4.51 -15.47 -7.70
C VAL A 146 -3.49 -14.33 -7.56
N PRO A 147 -3.82 -13.28 -6.80
CA PRO A 147 -2.81 -12.32 -6.32
C PRO A 147 -1.69 -13.05 -5.57
N GLN A 148 -0.44 -12.64 -5.77
CA GLN A 148 0.73 -13.30 -5.20
C GLN A 148 0.66 -13.48 -3.68
N SER A 149 0.02 -12.57 -2.95
CA SER A 149 -0.17 -12.70 -1.51
C SER A 149 -1.11 -13.84 -1.11
N LEU A 150 -2.13 -14.16 -1.90
CA LEU A 150 -2.97 -15.34 -1.66
C LEU A 150 -2.22 -16.64 -1.95
N ALA A 151 -1.38 -16.66 -2.98
CA ALA A 151 -0.48 -17.80 -3.24
C ALA A 151 0.49 -18.04 -2.07
N ARG A 152 1.01 -16.96 -1.46
CA ARG A 152 1.83 -17.05 -0.23
C ARG A 152 1.02 -17.49 0.98
N LEU A 153 -0.19 -16.97 1.15
CA LEU A 153 -1.08 -17.32 2.26
C LEU A 153 -1.42 -18.82 2.27
N HIS A 154 -1.69 -19.38 1.09
CA HIS A 154 -2.04 -20.80 0.92
C HIS A 154 -0.85 -21.67 0.48
N HIS A 155 0.37 -21.21 0.73
CA HIS A 155 1.59 -21.92 0.31
C HIS A 155 1.66 -23.34 0.90
N ARG A 156 2.05 -24.29 0.06
CA ARG A 156 2.29 -25.69 0.41
C ARG A 156 3.48 -26.27 -0.37
N LYS A 157 4.07 -27.35 0.14
CA LYS A 157 5.39 -27.84 -0.30
C LYS A 157 5.42 -28.45 -1.71
N ASP A 158 4.29 -28.93 -2.19
CA ASP A 158 4.05 -29.60 -3.47
C ASP A 158 3.57 -28.64 -4.57
N LEU A 159 3.25 -27.40 -4.21
CA LEU A 159 2.89 -26.34 -5.17
C LEU A 159 4.01 -25.32 -5.34
N THR A 160 3.97 -24.63 -6.46
CA THR A 160 4.76 -23.43 -6.74
C THR A 160 3.87 -22.41 -7.45
N TYR A 161 4.37 -21.20 -7.67
CA TYR A 161 3.67 -20.20 -8.47
C TYR A 161 4.61 -19.46 -9.41
N ARG A 162 4.08 -19.01 -10.56
CA ARG A 162 4.78 -18.17 -11.54
C ARG A 162 4.02 -16.88 -11.81
N PRO A 163 4.72 -15.72 -11.89
CA PRO A 163 4.09 -14.46 -12.24
C PRO A 163 3.53 -14.50 -13.66
N MET A 164 2.35 -13.91 -13.81
CA MET A 164 1.72 -13.69 -15.11
C MET A 164 2.13 -12.33 -15.65
N THR A 165 2.55 -12.27 -16.90
CA THR A 165 3.05 -11.03 -17.54
C THR A 165 1.95 -10.16 -18.14
N ASP A 166 0.82 -10.78 -18.49
CA ASP A 166 -0.29 -10.20 -19.27
C ASP A 166 -1.66 -10.39 -18.58
N ALA A 167 -1.69 -10.92 -17.36
CA ALA A 167 -2.90 -10.99 -16.55
C ALA A 167 -3.21 -9.65 -15.83
N PRO A 168 -4.49 -9.34 -15.54
CA PRO A 168 -4.86 -8.19 -14.73
C PRO A 168 -4.17 -8.23 -13.36
N GLN A 169 -3.72 -7.06 -12.88
CA GLN A 169 -3.16 -6.93 -11.53
C GLN A 169 -4.27 -6.73 -10.49
N SER A 170 -4.05 -7.24 -9.28
CA SER A 170 -4.92 -6.96 -8.13
C SER A 170 -4.44 -5.70 -7.41
N GLN A 171 -5.34 -4.92 -6.84
CA GLN A 171 -4.98 -3.71 -6.10
C GLN A 171 -5.56 -3.74 -4.69
N VAL A 172 -4.71 -3.48 -3.69
CA VAL A 172 -5.13 -3.34 -2.29
C VAL A 172 -5.33 -1.86 -1.97
N ALA A 173 -6.43 -1.55 -1.29
CA ALA A 173 -6.79 -0.21 -0.87
C ALA A 173 -7.16 -0.16 0.61
N LEU A 174 -7.05 1.02 1.22
CA LEU A 174 -7.73 1.35 2.47
C LEU A 174 -9.10 1.94 2.13
N ALA A 175 -10.16 1.44 2.76
CA ALA A 175 -11.51 1.96 2.64
C ALA A 175 -12.10 2.28 4.02
N TRP A 176 -12.98 3.27 4.10
CA TRP A 176 -13.73 3.63 5.30
C TRP A 176 -15.03 4.35 4.94
N PRO A 177 -16.05 4.36 5.81
CA PRO A 177 -17.29 5.10 5.54
C PRO A 177 -17.02 6.61 5.45
N THR A 178 -17.44 7.24 4.36
CA THR A 178 -17.17 8.66 4.09
C THR A 178 -17.70 9.56 5.20
N ASP A 179 -18.93 9.30 5.64
CA ASP A 179 -19.63 10.08 6.67
C ASP A 179 -19.09 9.81 8.10
N ALA A 180 -18.17 8.85 8.26
CA ALA A 180 -17.51 8.51 9.53
C ALA A 180 -16.00 8.76 9.50
N THR A 181 -15.56 9.79 8.76
CA THR A 181 -14.15 10.23 8.76
C THR A 181 -13.80 10.94 10.07
N THR A 182 -13.49 10.16 11.10
CA THR A 182 -13.10 10.64 12.43
C THR A 182 -11.60 10.98 12.52
N ASP A 183 -11.18 11.68 13.58
CA ASP A 183 -9.76 11.98 13.83
C ASP A 183 -8.89 10.71 13.85
N LEU A 184 -9.39 9.61 14.43
CA LEU A 184 -8.68 8.32 14.45
C LEU A 184 -8.51 7.72 13.05
N VAL A 185 -9.51 7.88 12.17
CA VAL A 185 -9.42 7.45 10.77
C VAL A 185 -8.39 8.31 10.03
N GLU A 186 -8.40 9.63 10.24
CA GLU A 186 -7.41 10.55 9.65
C GLU A 186 -5.97 10.27 10.11
N ASP A 187 -5.80 9.92 11.38
CA ASP A 187 -4.52 9.49 11.94
C ASP A 187 -4.04 8.18 11.30
N PHE A 188 -4.94 7.20 11.13
CA PHE A 188 -4.62 5.93 10.46
C PHE A 188 -4.29 6.15 8.97
N ILE A 189 -5.04 7.00 8.27
CA ILE A 189 -4.73 7.43 6.91
C ILE A 189 -3.33 8.06 6.87
N GLY A 190 -2.95 8.82 7.90
CA GLY A 190 -1.61 9.38 8.02
C GLY A 190 -0.52 8.34 8.16
N ILE A 191 -0.75 7.31 8.96
CA ILE A 191 0.16 6.17 9.09
C ILE A 191 0.30 5.42 7.77
N VAL A 192 -0.82 5.15 7.09
CA VAL A 192 -0.83 4.41 5.82
C VAL A 192 -0.12 5.18 4.70
N ARG A 193 -0.25 6.51 4.67
CA ARG A 193 0.48 7.41 3.76
C ARG A 193 1.95 7.66 4.17
N GLY A 194 2.43 7.07 5.26
CA GLY A 194 3.81 7.23 5.72
C GLY A 194 4.13 8.61 6.31
N ARG A 195 3.12 9.39 6.73
CA ARG A 195 3.36 10.66 7.45
C ARG A 195 4.13 10.37 8.74
N THR A 196 5.23 11.06 8.98
CA THR A 196 5.99 10.95 10.24
C THR A 196 5.29 11.75 11.35
N VAL A 197 5.58 11.41 12.62
CA VAL A 197 4.96 12.03 13.81
C VAL A 197 5.18 13.57 13.86
N ASN A 198 6.22 14.08 13.18
CA ASN A 198 6.53 15.51 13.07
C ASN A 198 5.87 16.23 11.87
N SER A 199 4.99 15.57 11.11
CA SER A 199 4.30 16.21 9.99
C SER A 199 3.12 17.06 10.48
N SER A 200 3.41 18.20 11.09
CA SER A 200 2.44 19.19 11.58
C SER A 200 1.92 20.10 10.45
N ARG A 201 1.24 19.51 9.46
CA ARG A 201 0.34 20.27 8.57
C ARG A 201 -1.07 19.74 8.76
N GLY A 202 -1.72 20.15 9.85
CA GLY A 202 -3.11 19.78 10.12
C GLY A 202 -3.64 20.18 11.50
N ARG A 203 -2.80 20.25 12.54
CA ARG A 203 -3.24 20.79 13.84
C ARG A 203 -3.15 22.32 13.83
N THR A 204 -4.31 22.97 13.77
CA THR A 204 -4.46 24.37 14.21
C THR A 204 -4.01 24.43 15.68
N PRO A 205 -3.01 25.27 16.03
CA PRO A 205 -2.62 25.43 17.43
C PRO A 205 -3.81 26.01 18.22
N PRO A 206 -4.05 25.56 19.47
CA PRO A 206 -4.99 26.25 20.34
C PRO A 206 -4.53 27.70 20.56
N PRO A 207 -5.45 28.67 20.72
CA PRO A 207 -5.08 30.07 20.86
C PRO A 207 -4.18 30.24 22.09
N ALA A 208 -2.97 30.77 21.85
CA ALA A 208 -2.01 31.03 22.90
C ALA A 208 -2.61 32.03 23.91
N SER A 209 -2.83 31.58 25.14
CA SER A 209 -3.11 32.45 26.27
C SER A 209 -1.92 33.40 26.48
N ALA A 210 -2.20 34.69 26.51
CA ALA A 210 -1.22 35.73 26.80
C ALA A 210 -0.57 35.50 28.16
N ALA A 211 0.70 35.12 28.16
CA ALA A 211 1.56 35.18 29.33
C ALA A 211 2.57 36.31 29.11
N GLU A 212 2.52 37.27 30.03
CA GLU A 212 3.25 38.52 30.09
C GLU A 212 4.77 38.34 29.95
N LYS A 213 5.38 39.09 29.02
CA LYS A 213 6.83 39.28 28.97
C LYS A 213 7.19 40.54 29.76
N THR A 214 7.55 40.37 31.02
CA THR A 214 8.29 41.36 31.79
C THR A 214 9.75 41.41 31.33
N GLY A 215 10.28 42.62 31.29
CA GLY A 215 11.39 43.01 30.42
C GLY A 215 12.79 42.57 30.84
N GLN A 216 13.72 42.72 29.89
CA GLN A 216 15.04 43.29 30.17
C GLN A 216 15.59 43.93 28.89
N ARG A 217 15.66 45.27 28.92
CA ARG A 217 16.26 46.15 27.91
C ARG A 217 17.79 46.02 27.95
N LYS A 218 18.44 45.91 26.79
CA LYS A 218 19.86 46.26 26.59
C LYS A 218 19.95 47.53 25.72
N PRO A 219 20.87 48.47 26.03
CA PRO A 219 20.92 49.78 25.37
C PRO A 219 21.64 49.72 24.02
N PRO A 220 21.36 50.65 23.08
CA PRO A 220 21.98 50.66 21.76
C PRO A 220 23.31 51.43 21.77
N LYS A 221 24.23 51.06 20.88
CA LYS A 221 25.40 51.88 20.49
C LYS A 221 25.50 51.96 18.96
N PRO A 222 26.14 53.02 18.42
CA PRO A 222 25.60 53.76 17.29
C PRO A 222 26.29 53.42 15.96
N ALA A 223 25.61 53.78 14.87
CA ALA A 223 26.14 53.74 13.51
C ALA A 223 27.18 54.84 13.27
N GLN A 224 28.23 54.52 12.50
CA GLN A 224 29.00 55.50 11.74
C GLN A 224 29.35 54.95 10.35
N ASN A 225 28.90 55.71 9.36
CA ASN A 225 29.32 55.66 7.96
C ASN A 225 30.76 56.19 7.82
N GLY A 226 31.51 55.72 6.82
CA GLY A 226 32.77 56.37 6.43
C GLY A 226 33.55 55.64 5.35
N SER A 227 33.34 56.06 4.10
CA SER A 227 33.98 55.69 2.84
C SER A 227 35.51 55.81 2.76
N GLY A 228 36.19 54.99 1.93
CA GLY A 228 37.59 55.21 1.56
C GLY A 228 38.27 54.24 0.57
N ARG A 229 37.89 54.33 -0.72
CA ARG A 229 38.60 54.06 -2.00
C ARG A 229 39.97 53.30 -2.12
N ARG A 230 39.99 52.47 -3.20
CA ARG A 230 41.06 52.13 -4.21
C ARG A 230 42.19 51.16 -3.76
N ALA A 231 42.76 50.26 -4.58
CA ALA A 231 42.95 50.14 -6.04
C ALA A 231 43.05 48.63 -6.47
N ALA A 232 42.63 48.26 -7.69
CA ALA A 232 43.43 47.71 -8.83
C ALA A 232 44.47 46.63 -8.47
N THR A 233 44.51 45.43 -9.09
CA THR A 233 44.84 45.21 -10.51
C THR A 233 44.55 43.76 -10.98
N SER A 234 44.01 43.68 -12.21
CA SER A 234 44.28 42.76 -13.34
C SER A 234 44.90 41.36 -13.15
N GLY A 235 44.29 40.37 -13.82
CA GLY A 235 44.96 39.12 -14.19
C GLY A 235 44.08 38.12 -14.94
N ARG A 236 43.58 38.48 -16.13
CA ARG A 236 42.93 37.59 -17.11
C ARG A 236 44.01 36.77 -17.85
N GLY A 237 43.80 35.47 -18.05
CA GLY A 237 44.70 34.65 -18.87
C GLY A 237 44.15 33.26 -19.20
N VAL A 238 43.28 33.19 -20.20
CA VAL A 238 42.91 32.04 -21.07
C VAL A 238 43.32 32.54 -22.49
N PRO A 239 43.65 31.77 -23.57
CA PRO A 239 43.22 30.39 -23.92
C PRO A 239 44.20 29.46 -24.70
N SER A 240 43.69 28.22 -24.91
CA SER A 240 43.87 27.32 -26.08
C SER A 240 45.24 26.62 -26.25
N ASN A 241 45.34 25.39 -26.77
CA ASN A 241 44.73 24.92 -28.02
C ASN A 241 44.92 23.39 -28.25
N ARG A 242 44.01 22.82 -29.06
CA ARG A 242 44.17 21.72 -30.07
C ARG A 242 44.47 20.26 -29.63
N ARG A 243 43.52 19.33 -29.90
CA ARG A 243 43.37 18.42 -31.09
C ARG A 243 44.38 17.26 -31.10
N ARG A 244 43.99 15.96 -31.13
CA ARG A 244 43.45 15.12 -32.23
C ARG A 244 43.18 13.71 -31.64
N LYS A 245 42.06 13.01 -31.88
CA LYS A 245 41.59 12.21 -33.05
C LYS A 245 42.08 10.73 -33.06
N GLY A 246 41.11 9.80 -33.12
CA GLY A 246 41.19 8.40 -33.60
C GLY A 246 41.15 7.36 -32.48
N ASN A 247 40.52 6.18 -32.56
CA ASN A 247 39.68 5.49 -33.54
C ASN A 247 39.06 4.26 -32.81
N ARG A 248 37.89 3.74 -33.22
CA ARG A 248 37.32 2.42 -32.83
C ARG A 248 37.95 1.30 -33.71
N PRO A 249 37.55 0.01 -33.64
CA PRO A 249 37.35 -0.93 -32.51
C PRO A 249 38.07 -2.29 -32.76
N ARG A 250 37.99 -3.23 -31.81
CA ARG A 250 37.73 -4.67 -32.04
C ARG A 250 37.31 -5.31 -30.73
#